data_AF-A0A4V5TQU2-F1
#
_entry.id   AF-A0A4V5TQU2-F1
#
_cell.length_a   1.000
_cell.length_b   1.000
_cell.length_c   1.000
_cell.angle_alpha   90.00
_cell.angle_beta   90.00
_cell.angle_gamma   90.00
#
_symmetry.space_group_name_H-M   'P 1'
#
loop_
_entity.id
_entity.type
_entity.pdbx_description
1 polymer ?
#
loop_
_entity_poly.entity_id
_entity_poly.type
_entity_poly.pdbx_seq_one_letter_code
_entity_poly.pdbx_strand_id
1 'polypeptide(L)' 'MNLIDIYVEEVAKRLPEKNHEDIILELRSTIEDMLPDDYNEDDEKRVLEKLGSPVSLANGYLD' A
#
# COMPACT_ATOMS: atom_id res chain seq x y z
N MET A 1 3.36 1.99 -13.53
CA MET A 1 3.35 1.73 -12.09
C MET A 1 4.00 2.91 -11.40
N ASN A 2 3.25 3.59 -10.54
CA ASN A 2 3.81 4.54 -9.57
C ASN A 2 4.30 3.78 -8.32
N LEU A 3 4.89 4.49 -7.35
CA LEU A 3 5.44 3.84 -6.15
C LEU A 3 4.35 3.14 -5.32
N ILE A 4 3.14 3.70 -5.34
CA ILE A 4 1.96 3.14 -4.67
C ILE A 4 1.60 1.77 -5.26
N ASP A 5 1.52 1.66 -6.60
CA ASP A 5 1.21 0.39 -7.28
C ASP A 5 2.21 -0.70 -6.87
N ILE A 6 3.50 -0.37 -6.90
CA ILE A 6 4.58 -1.31 -6.53
C ILE A 6 4.43 -1.73 -5.06
N TYR A 7 4.22 -0.76 -4.17
CA TYR A 7 4.10 -1.02 -2.74
C TYR A 7 2.91 -1.93 -2.43
N VAL A 8 1.74 -1.62 -3.00
CA VAL A 8 0.50 -2.35 -2.78
C VAL A 8 0.60 -3.78 -3.31
N GLU A 9 1.18 -3.97 -4.51
CA GLU A 9 1.45 -5.29 -5.04
C GLU A 9 2.41 -6.09 -4.15
N GLU A 10 3.45 -5.45 -3.62
CA GLU A 10 4.38 -6.13 -2.71
C GLU A 10 3.68 -6.56 -1.42
N VAL A 11 2.82 -5.74 -0.83
CA VAL A 11 2.02 -6.17 0.33
C VAL A 11 1.14 -7.36 -0.05
N ALA A 12 0.39 -7.25 -1.15
CA ALA A 12 -0.55 -8.27 -1.58
C ALA A 12 0.14 -9.61 -1.83
N LYS A 13 1.25 -9.66 -2.58
CA LYS A 13 2.02 -10.88 -2.92
C LYS A 13 2.42 -11.77 -1.74
N ARG A 14 2.33 -11.26 -0.51
CA ARG A 14 2.67 -11.96 0.74
C ARG A 14 1.45 -12.59 1.42
N LEU A 15 0.26 -12.39 0.87
CA LEU A 15 -1.03 -12.80 1.41
C LEU A 15 -1.66 -13.91 0.55
N PRO A 16 -2.69 -14.63 1.04
CA PRO A 16 -3.41 -15.60 0.22
C PRO A 16 -4.10 -14.94 -0.99
N GLU A 17 -3.97 -15.54 -2.17
CA GLU A 17 -4.52 -14.99 -3.44
C GLU A 17 -6.00 -14.63 -3.36
N LYS A 18 -6.80 -15.41 -2.62
CA LYS A 18 -8.24 -15.17 -2.42
C LYS A 18 -8.57 -13.80 -1.80
N ASN A 19 -7.61 -13.14 -1.18
CA ASN A 19 -7.77 -11.83 -0.54
C ASN A 19 -6.98 -10.72 -1.26
N HIS A 20 -6.25 -11.02 -2.34
CA HIS A 20 -5.36 -10.05 -2.98
C HIS A 20 -6.12 -8.81 -3.49
N GLU A 21 -7.15 -9.00 -4.30
CA GLU A 21 -7.83 -7.88 -4.97
C GLU A 21 -8.47 -6.93 -3.95
N ASP A 22 -9.13 -7.48 -2.94
CA ASP A 22 -9.76 -6.71 -1.87
C ASP A 22 -8.73 -5.87 -1.09
N ILE A 23 -7.60 -6.49 -0.72
CA ILE A 23 -6.54 -5.81 0.04
C ILE A 23 -5.82 -4.76 -0.82
N ILE A 24 -5.61 -5.04 -2.11
CA ILE A 24 -5.05 -4.07 -3.05
C ILE A 24 -5.93 -2.83 -3.11
N LEU A 25 -7.25 -3.01 -3.26
CA LEU A 25 -8.22 -1.91 -3.34
C LEU A 25 -8.28 -1.12 -2.03
N GLU A 26 -8.39 -1.81 -0.89
CA GLU A 26 -8.44 -1.18 0.43
C GLU A 26 -7.18 -0.38 0.74
N LEU A 27 -6.01 -0.99 0.54
CA LEU A 27 -4.74 -0.36 0.86
C LEU A 27 -4.47 0.83 -0.06
N ARG A 28 -4.82 0.71 -1.35
CA ARG A 28 -4.70 1.83 -2.30
C ARG A 28 -5.59 3.00 -1.88
N SER A 29 -6.86 2.76 -1.57
CA SER A 29 -7.78 3.80 -1.08
C SER A 29 -7.22 4.49 0.17
N THR A 30 -6.70 3.69 1.10
CA THR A 30 -6.10 4.22 2.34
C THR A 30 -4.89 5.11 2.06
N ILE A 31 -4.01 4.72 1.13
CA ILE A 31 -2.86 5.54 0.73
C ILE A 31 -3.31 6.82 0.04
N GLU A 32 -4.27 6.72 -0.88
CA GLU A 32 -4.81 7.88 -1.62
C GLU A 32 -5.50 8.87 -0.67
N ASP A 33 -6.21 8.40 0.37
CA ASP A 33 -6.81 9.25 1.41
C ASP A 33 -5.78 9.98 2.30
N MET A 34 -4.54 9.48 2.34
CA MET A 34 -3.43 10.12 3.06
C MET A 34 -2.70 11.19 2.24
N LEU A 35 -2.93 11.23 0.93
CA LEU A 35 -2.27 12.15 0.01
C LEU A 35 -3.10 13.44 -0.17
N PRO A 36 -2.44 14.58 -0.41
CA PRO A 36 -3.15 15.80 -0.84
C PRO A 36 -3.64 15.67 -2.30
N ASP A 37 -4.64 16.46 -2.69
CA ASP A 37 -5.24 16.39 -4.05
C ASP A 37 -4.21 16.57 -5.19
N ASP A 38 -3.24 17.46 -5.02
CA ASP A 38 -2.17 17.75 -6.00
C ASP A 38 -0.81 17.17 -5.55
N TYR A 39 -0.82 15.93 -5.06
CA TYR A 39 0.40 15.28 -4.55
C TYR A 39 1.48 15.09 -5.63
N ASN A 40 2.73 15.02 -5.18
CA ASN A 40 3.87 14.66 -6.01
C ASN A 40 4.55 13.38 -5.48
N GLU A 41 5.60 12.93 -6.17
CA GLU A 41 6.34 11.71 -5.81
C GLU A 41 6.95 11.74 -4.39
N ASP A 42 7.33 12.91 -3.88
CA ASP A 42 7.86 13.01 -2.51
C ASP A 42 6.76 12.82 -1.46
N ASP A 43 5.52 13.21 -1.77
CA ASP A 43 4.37 12.93 -0.91
C ASP A 43 4.03 11.43 -0.92
N GLU A 44 4.10 10.77 -2.08
CA GLU A 44 4.00 9.29 -2.16
C GLU A 44 5.05 8.64 -1.25
N LYS A 45 6.33 9.03 -1.39
CA LYS A 45 7.42 8.47 -0.57
C LYS A 45 7.18 8.65 0.92
N ARG A 46 6.75 9.84 1.36
CA ARG A 46 6.46 10.11 2.78
C ARG A 46 5.35 9.23 3.32
N VAL A 47 4.27 9.04 2.55
CA VAL A 47 3.17 8.16 2.96
C VAL A 47 3.65 6.71 3.04
N LEU A 48 4.38 6.22 2.04
CA LEU A 48 4.91 4.85 2.03
C LEU A 48 5.93 4.62 3.15
N GLU A 49 6.81 5.58 3.43
CA GLU A 49 7.74 5.53 4.57
C GLU A 49 7.01 5.44 5.91
N LYS A 50 5.88 6.15 6.06
CA LYS A 50 5.04 6.10 7.26
C LYS A 50 4.34 4.74 7.44
N LEU A 51 3.96 4.10 6.34
CA LEU A 51 3.36 2.75 6.35
C LEU A 51 4.40 1.65 6.62
N GLY A 52 5.67 1.92 6.34
CA GLY A 52 6.79 1.06 6.68
C GLY A 52 7.07 0.01 5.61
N SER A 53 7.59 -1.15 6.01
CA SER A 53 7.94 -2.19 5.04
C SER A 53 6.69 -2.96 4.60
N PRO A 54 6.56 -3.33 3.30
CA PRO A 54 5.46 -4.17 2.82
C PRO A 54 5.32 -5.50 3.58
N VAL A 55 6.44 -6.06 4.06
CA VAL A 55 6.46 -7.28 4.87
C VAL A 55 5.77 -7.06 6.21
N SER A 56 6.12 -5.98 6.91
CA SER A 56 5.54 -5.64 8.21
C SER A 56 4.04 -5.39 8.10
N LEU A 57 3.62 -4.68 7.05
CA LEU A 57 2.21 -4.38 6.82
C LEU A 57 1.43 -5.65 6.47
N ALA A 58 1.97 -6.51 5.60
CA ALA A 58 1.36 -7.78 5.25
C ALA A 58 1.15 -8.70 6.47
N ASN A 59 2.11 -8.75 7.39
CA ASN A 59 1.94 -9.51 8.63
C ASN A 59 0.73 -9.03 9.45
N GLY A 60 0.45 -7.72 9.45
CA GLY A 60 -0.73 -7.17 10.12
C GLY A 60 -2.08 -7.60 9.52
N TYR A 61 -2.11 -8.05 8.26
CA TYR A 61 -3.30 -8.64 7.64
C TYR A 61 -3.48 -10.15 7.95
N LEU A 62 -2.46 -10.79 8.52
CA LEU A 62 -2.45 -12.22 8.84
C LEU A 62 -2.73 -12.52 10.32
N ASP A 63 -2.61 -11.51 11.19
CA ASP A 63 -2.89 -11.57 12.63
C ASP A 63 -4.41 -11.48 12.92
#